data_AF-A0A7C4IWT8-F1
#
_entry.id   AF-A0A7C4IWT8-F1
#
_cell.length_a   1.000
_cell.length_b   1.000
_cell.length_c   1.000
_cell.angle_alpha   90.00
_cell.angle_beta   90.00
_cell.angle_gamma   90.00
#
_symmetry.space_group_name_H-M   'P 1'
#
loop_
_entity.id
_entity.type
_entity.pdbx_description
1 polymer ?
#
loop_
_entity_poly.entity_id
_entity_poly.type
_entity_poly.pdbx_seq_one_letter_code
_entity_poly.pdbx_strand_id
1 'polypeptide(L)'
;MPTPAYEKIIRENLTLAYKEGEKRLEDALPARREAGRLVLSAFGEECSLEPERIRFSGKPDSGPKGLILSLYAAHSHPGPVLLEPFKAFKDFPGSMPYQGAFVANAEKPLVPHVLKIKEHVPGILQAFPGRSSPAGAAGDFSLLLYPLPKIALLFIFYLPDEDFPASATCLFSANALSFMPLDGLADVAEYTAKALIGLVH
;
A
#
# COMPACT_ATOMS: atom_id res chain seq x y z
N MET A 1 -9.40 11.10 15.76
CA MET A 1 -8.70 10.53 16.92
C MET A 1 -8.57 9.03 16.69
N PRO A 2 -7.46 8.38 17.09
CA PRO A 2 -7.35 6.93 17.02
C PRO A 2 -8.42 6.31 17.92
N THR A 3 -9.09 5.25 17.45
CA THR A 3 -10.04 4.52 18.28
C THR A 3 -9.28 3.54 19.18
N PRO A 4 -9.71 3.32 20.44
CA PRO A 4 -9.11 2.30 21.31
C PRO A 4 -9.08 0.89 20.69
N ALA A 5 -9.96 0.64 19.70
CA ALA A 5 -10.00 -0.59 18.93
C ALA A 5 -8.74 -0.82 18.09
N TYR A 6 -8.20 0.20 17.40
CA TYR A 6 -7.02 0.04 16.56
C TYR A 6 -5.76 -0.26 17.36
N GLU A 7 -5.57 0.42 18.51
CA GLU A 7 -4.39 0.17 19.34
C GLU A 7 -4.32 -1.28 19.82
N LYS A 8 -5.47 -1.86 20.19
CA LYS A 8 -5.54 -3.27 20.58
C LYS A 8 -5.14 -4.20 19.43
N ILE A 9 -5.71 -4.01 18.24
CA ILE A 9 -5.43 -4.86 17.08
C ILE A 9 -3.98 -4.71 16.62
N ILE A 10 -3.42 -3.49 16.67
CA ILE A 10 -2.00 -3.25 16.37
C ILE A 10 -1.11 -4.10 17.29
N ARG A 11 -1.38 -4.10 18.60
CA ARG A 11 -0.61 -4.91 19.57
C ARG A 11 -0.75 -6.40 19.32
N GLU A 12 -1.93 -6.88 18.95
CA GLU A 12 -2.18 -8.29 18.61
C GLU A 12 -1.39 -8.69 17.36
N ASN A 13 -1.42 -7.86 16.31
CA ASN A 13 -0.64 -8.08 15.09
C ASN A 13 0.86 -8.07 15.35
N LEU A 14 1.36 -7.11 16.14
CA LEU A 14 2.79 -7.07 16.51
C LEU A 14 3.19 -8.30 17.34
N THR A 15 2.34 -8.74 18.28
CA THR A 15 2.58 -9.97 19.03
C THR A 15 2.71 -11.18 18.09
N LEU A 16 1.83 -11.27 17.07
CA LEU A 16 1.92 -12.31 16.05
C LEU A 16 3.18 -12.17 15.18
N ALA A 17 3.54 -10.96 14.77
CA ALA A 17 4.71 -10.67 13.95
C ALA A 17 6.01 -11.13 14.65
N TYR A 18 6.16 -10.80 15.93
CA TYR A 18 7.36 -11.11 16.73
C TYR A 18 7.34 -12.53 17.34
N LYS A 19 6.25 -13.30 17.17
CA LYS A 19 6.10 -14.65 17.77
C LYS A 19 7.22 -15.62 17.39
N GLU A 20 7.71 -15.54 16.16
CA GLU A 20 8.79 -16.41 15.63
C GLU A 20 10.19 -15.78 15.79
N GLY A 21 10.29 -14.65 16.49
CA GLY A 21 11.51 -13.90 16.72
C GLY A 21 11.83 -12.86 15.63
N GLU A 22 12.68 -11.90 15.97
CA GLU A 22 13.02 -10.76 15.11
C GLU A 22 13.69 -11.18 13.79
N LYS A 23 14.41 -12.31 13.79
CA LYS A 23 15.08 -12.82 12.59
C LYS A 23 14.08 -13.13 11.47
N ARG A 24 12.92 -13.71 11.78
CA ARG A 24 11.85 -13.96 10.80
C ARG A 24 11.35 -12.65 10.18
N LEU A 25 11.27 -11.58 10.97
CA LEU A 25 10.86 -10.26 10.48
C LEU A 25 11.93 -9.63 9.60
N GLU A 26 13.21 -9.80 9.91
CA GLU A 26 14.31 -9.36 9.04
C GLU A 26 14.31 -10.09 7.68
N ASP A 27 13.96 -11.38 7.66
CA ASP A 27 13.83 -12.14 6.42
C ASP A 27 12.54 -11.77 5.65
N ALA A 28 11.44 -11.50 6.37
CA ALA A 28 10.13 -11.21 5.80
C ALA A 28 9.94 -9.76 5.34
N LEU A 29 10.58 -8.81 6.03
CA LEU A 29 10.45 -7.38 5.81
C LEU A 29 11.77 -6.85 5.27
N PRO A 30 11.80 -6.20 4.10
CA PRO A 30 12.97 -5.45 3.62
C PRO A 30 13.20 -4.22 4.50
N ALA A 31 13.68 -4.46 5.72
CA ALA A 31 13.88 -3.49 6.78
C ALA A 31 15.35 -3.46 7.19
N ARG A 32 15.81 -2.28 7.60
CA ARG A 32 17.13 -2.09 8.19
C ARG A 32 17.02 -2.09 9.72
N ARG A 33 17.98 -2.71 10.41
CA ARG A 33 18.06 -2.64 11.87
C ARG A 33 18.79 -1.37 12.27
N GLU A 34 18.17 -0.55 13.10
CA GLU A 34 18.77 0.65 13.69
C GLU A 34 18.43 0.71 15.17
N ALA A 35 19.41 0.88 16.06
CA ALA A 35 19.16 1.07 17.50
C ALA A 35 18.15 0.09 18.14
N GLY A 36 18.13 -1.18 17.69
CA GLY A 36 17.24 -2.22 18.22
C GLY A 36 15.80 -2.21 17.66
N ARG A 37 15.50 -1.39 16.65
CA ARG A 37 14.21 -1.37 15.94
C ARG A 37 14.38 -1.72 14.46
N LEU A 38 13.33 -2.24 13.85
CA LEU A 38 13.27 -2.44 12.40
C LEU A 38 12.72 -1.19 11.73
N VAL A 39 13.42 -0.67 10.73
CA VAL A 39 13.05 0.56 10.00
C VAL A 39 12.84 0.22 8.53
N LEU A 40 11.72 0.66 7.97
CA LEU A 40 11.38 0.45 6.56
C LEU A 40 10.58 1.65 6.01
N SER A 41 10.40 1.71 4.69
CA SER A 41 9.52 2.72 4.08
C SER A 41 8.10 2.17 3.97
N ALA A 42 7.13 2.94 4.45
CA ALA A 42 5.70 2.64 4.33
C ALA A 42 4.94 3.93 4.01
N PHE A 43 4.06 3.87 3.01
CA PHE A 43 3.26 4.98 2.52
C PHE A 43 4.06 6.26 2.22
N GLY A 44 5.29 6.09 1.73
CA GLY A 44 6.22 7.18 1.43
C GLY A 44 6.86 7.85 2.65
N GLU A 45 6.69 7.28 3.84
CA GLU A 45 7.30 7.74 5.07
C GLU A 45 8.27 6.70 5.63
N GLU A 46 9.25 7.17 6.39
CA GLU A 46 10.03 6.28 7.25
C GLU A 46 9.14 5.80 8.40
N CYS A 47 9.12 4.49 8.59
CA CYS A 47 8.40 3.89 9.70
C CYS A 47 9.31 2.94 10.48
N SER A 48 9.03 2.81 11.77
CA SER A 48 9.74 1.87 12.63
C SER A 48 8.79 0.95 13.35
N LEU A 49 9.18 -0.32 13.43
CA LEU A 49 8.48 -1.38 14.13
C LEU A 49 9.26 -1.76 15.38
N GLU A 50 8.53 -1.88 16.48
CA GLU A 50 8.98 -2.35 17.78
C GLU A 50 7.91 -3.34 18.31
N PRO A 51 8.22 -4.22 19.27
CA PRO A 51 7.29 -5.28 19.69
C PRO A 51 5.92 -4.77 20.16
N GLU A 52 5.84 -3.56 20.75
CA GLU A 52 4.58 -3.00 21.28
C GLU A 52 4.09 -1.75 20.55
N ARG A 53 4.82 -1.23 19.56
CA ARG A 53 4.48 0.04 18.91
C ARG A 53 4.99 0.18 17.49
N ILE A 54 4.26 0.97 16.71
CA ILE A 54 4.64 1.45 15.38
C ILE A 54 4.79 2.95 15.42
N ARG A 55 5.76 3.47 14.65
CA ARG A 55 5.95 4.90 14.45
C ARG A 55 6.03 5.22 12.97
N PHE A 56 5.45 6.36 12.59
CA PHE A 56 5.65 7.02 11.30
C PHE A 56 6.35 8.34 11.55
N SER A 57 7.46 8.59 10.85
CA SER A 57 8.24 9.83 10.99
C SER A 57 8.59 10.15 12.47
N GLY A 58 8.93 9.10 13.24
CA GLY A 58 9.27 9.16 14.67
C GLY A 58 8.09 9.25 15.65
N LYS A 59 6.87 9.52 15.18
CA LYS A 59 5.67 9.66 16.01
C LYS A 59 4.91 8.33 16.11
N PRO A 60 4.46 7.92 17.32
CA PRO A 60 3.60 6.74 17.45
C PRO A 60 2.34 6.87 16.57
N ASP A 61 1.98 5.79 15.87
CA ASP A 61 0.76 5.71 15.09
C ASP A 61 -0.12 4.58 15.61
N SER A 62 -1.24 4.95 16.23
CA SER A 62 -2.32 4.04 16.65
C SER A 62 -3.53 4.13 15.74
N GLY A 63 -3.36 4.69 14.55
CA GLY A 63 -4.39 4.86 13.55
C GLY A 63 -4.36 3.77 12.47
N PRO A 64 -5.09 3.98 11.38
CA PRO A 64 -5.20 3.02 10.29
C PRO A 64 -3.85 2.66 9.62
N LYS A 65 -2.92 3.61 9.48
CA LYS A 65 -1.59 3.30 8.92
C LYS A 65 -0.79 2.37 9.84
N GLY A 66 -0.83 2.60 11.14
CA GLY A 66 -0.27 1.68 12.14
C GLY A 66 -0.91 0.30 12.08
N LEU A 67 -2.24 0.22 11.95
CA LEU A 67 -2.98 -1.03 11.77
C LEU A 67 -2.47 -1.80 10.55
N ILE A 68 -2.45 -1.17 9.38
CA ILE A 68 -2.03 -1.80 8.12
C ILE A 68 -0.59 -2.29 8.21
N LEU A 69 0.32 -1.45 8.73
CA LEU A 69 1.73 -1.84 8.87
C LEU A 69 1.93 -2.99 9.86
N SER A 70 1.17 -3.03 10.96
CA SER A 70 1.22 -4.16 11.90
C SER A 70 0.72 -5.46 11.25
N LEU A 71 -0.34 -5.40 10.45
CA LEU A 71 -0.90 -6.54 9.74
C LEU A 71 0.08 -7.05 8.68
N TYR A 72 0.70 -6.14 7.92
CA TYR A 72 1.79 -6.47 7.01
C TYR A 72 2.93 -7.21 7.72
N ALA A 73 3.38 -6.71 8.87
CA ALA A 73 4.45 -7.36 9.64
C ALA A 73 4.07 -8.77 10.11
N ALA A 74 2.81 -8.98 10.49
CA ALA A 74 2.30 -10.27 10.93
C ALA A 74 2.27 -11.31 9.79
N HIS A 75 1.89 -10.90 8.58
CA HIS A 75 1.58 -11.80 7.46
C HIS A 75 2.65 -11.83 6.37
N SER A 76 3.63 -10.93 6.36
CA SER A 76 4.64 -10.90 5.30
C SER A 76 5.45 -12.20 5.23
N HIS A 77 5.63 -12.68 4.00
CA HIS A 77 6.45 -13.84 3.66
C HIS A 77 7.86 -13.41 3.18
N PRO A 78 8.93 -14.21 3.43
CA PRO A 78 10.30 -13.87 3.01
C PRO A 78 10.55 -13.92 1.50
N GLY A 79 9.71 -14.63 0.74
CA GLY A 79 9.83 -14.74 -0.72
C GLY A 79 9.81 -13.39 -1.48
N PRO A 80 10.25 -13.39 -2.75
CA PRO A 80 10.28 -12.20 -3.59
C PRO A 80 8.90 -11.79 -4.09
N VAL A 81 8.74 -10.53 -4.46
CA VAL A 81 7.55 -10.03 -5.15
C VAL A 81 7.54 -10.56 -6.60
N LEU A 82 6.43 -11.16 -7.00
CA LEU A 82 6.16 -11.57 -8.38
C LEU A 82 5.15 -10.59 -8.96
N LEU A 83 5.62 -9.68 -9.82
CA LEU A 83 4.76 -8.63 -10.39
C LEU A 83 3.67 -9.22 -11.29
N GLU A 84 4.07 -10.04 -12.26
CA GLU A 84 3.19 -10.48 -13.33
C GLU A 84 2.65 -11.91 -13.13
N PRO A 85 1.43 -12.20 -13.62
CA PRO A 85 0.49 -11.23 -14.17
C PRO A 85 -0.12 -10.35 -13.06
N PHE A 86 -0.19 -9.03 -13.30
CA PHE A 86 -0.94 -8.14 -12.39
C PHE A 86 -2.40 -8.57 -12.27
N LYS A 87 -2.98 -8.41 -11.08
CA LYS A 87 -4.34 -8.86 -10.73
C LYS A 87 -5.23 -7.71 -10.31
N ALA A 88 -6.45 -7.65 -10.80
CA ALA A 88 -7.46 -6.76 -10.24
C ALA A 88 -7.92 -7.32 -8.87
N PHE A 89 -8.45 -6.45 -8.00
CA PHE A 89 -8.91 -6.88 -6.68
C PHE A 89 -9.96 -8.02 -6.76
N LYS A 90 -10.94 -7.90 -7.67
CA LYS A 90 -11.95 -8.93 -7.96
C LYS A 90 -11.39 -10.30 -8.38
N ASP A 91 -10.14 -10.37 -8.81
CA ASP A 91 -9.52 -11.63 -9.26
C ASP A 91 -8.94 -12.44 -8.08
N PHE A 92 -8.88 -11.86 -6.88
CA PHE A 92 -8.48 -12.59 -5.68
C PHE A 92 -9.60 -13.48 -5.13
N PRO A 93 -9.29 -14.69 -4.62
CA PRO A 93 -10.29 -15.53 -3.97
C PRO A 93 -11.00 -14.80 -2.81
N GLY A 94 -12.33 -14.81 -2.83
CA GLY A 94 -13.16 -14.20 -1.77
C GLY A 94 -13.36 -12.68 -1.87
N SER A 95 -12.86 -12.01 -2.92
CA SER A 95 -12.93 -10.54 -3.02
C SER A 95 -14.20 -9.99 -3.65
N MET A 96 -14.94 -10.80 -4.42
CA MET A 96 -16.13 -10.37 -5.15
C MET A 96 -17.17 -9.59 -4.31
N PRO A 97 -17.51 -10.00 -3.07
CA PRO A 97 -18.44 -9.22 -2.23
C PRO A 97 -17.94 -7.83 -1.86
N TYR A 98 -16.62 -7.60 -1.88
CA TYR A 98 -15.96 -6.36 -1.48
C TYR A 98 -15.53 -5.48 -2.66
N GLN A 99 -15.68 -5.96 -3.90
CA GLN A 99 -15.26 -5.22 -5.11
C GLN A 99 -15.90 -3.82 -5.19
N GLY A 100 -17.19 -3.70 -4.85
CA GLY A 100 -17.88 -2.40 -4.87
C GLY A 100 -17.25 -1.39 -3.90
N ALA A 101 -16.91 -1.84 -2.69
CA ALA A 101 -16.24 -1.02 -1.69
C ALA A 101 -14.81 -0.67 -2.10
N PHE A 102 -14.06 -1.64 -2.66
CA PHE A 102 -12.72 -1.41 -3.20
C PHE A 102 -12.72 -0.29 -4.25
N VAL A 103 -13.61 -0.38 -5.25
CA VAL A 103 -13.74 0.65 -6.30
C VAL A 103 -14.08 2.00 -5.68
N ALA A 104 -15.00 2.05 -4.72
CA ALA A 104 -15.44 3.29 -4.06
C ALA A 104 -14.32 3.97 -3.24
N ASN A 105 -13.38 3.20 -2.70
CA ASN A 105 -12.39 3.69 -1.75
C ASN A 105 -10.98 3.85 -2.34
N ALA A 106 -10.59 3.01 -3.30
CA ALA A 106 -9.23 2.98 -3.85
C ALA A 106 -9.13 3.56 -5.27
N GLU A 107 -10.18 3.43 -6.09
CA GLU A 107 -10.14 3.83 -7.51
C GLU A 107 -10.91 5.12 -7.77
N LYS A 108 -12.21 5.15 -7.46
CA LYS A 108 -13.08 6.31 -7.70
C LYS A 108 -12.57 7.62 -7.07
N PRO A 109 -11.98 7.64 -5.86
CA PRO A 109 -11.47 8.87 -5.28
C PRO A 109 -10.33 9.51 -6.08
N LEU A 110 -9.62 8.75 -6.92
CA LEU A 110 -8.54 9.28 -7.77
C LEU A 110 -9.07 9.99 -9.03
N VAL A 111 -10.29 9.69 -9.47
CA VAL A 111 -10.86 10.18 -10.73
C VAL A 111 -10.84 11.72 -10.85
N PRO A 112 -11.28 12.50 -9.84
CA PRO A 112 -11.22 13.95 -9.90
C PRO A 112 -9.79 14.53 -9.93
N HIS A 113 -8.78 13.71 -9.64
CA HIS A 113 -7.39 14.13 -9.48
C HIS A 113 -6.47 13.61 -10.60
N VAL A 114 -6.99 12.85 -11.58
CA VAL A 114 -6.17 12.20 -12.63
C VAL A 114 -5.24 13.18 -13.34
N LEU A 115 -5.74 14.35 -13.77
CA LEU A 115 -4.91 15.36 -14.44
C LEU A 115 -3.80 15.89 -13.53
N LYS A 116 -4.12 16.21 -12.27
CA LYS A 116 -3.12 16.67 -11.30
C LYS A 116 -2.10 15.58 -10.98
N ILE A 117 -2.52 14.33 -10.86
CA ILE A 117 -1.65 13.17 -10.67
C ILE A 117 -0.65 13.06 -11.82
N LYS A 118 -1.10 13.23 -13.07
CA LYS A 118 -0.21 13.23 -14.25
C LYS A 118 0.85 14.34 -14.16
N GLU A 119 0.46 15.54 -13.74
CA GLU A 119 1.37 16.68 -13.60
C GLU A 119 2.40 16.48 -12.46
N HIS A 120 2.01 15.74 -11.42
CA HIS A 120 2.81 15.55 -10.19
C HIS A 120 3.55 14.21 -10.13
N VAL A 121 3.60 13.43 -11.22
CA VAL A 121 4.32 12.14 -11.27
C VAL A 121 5.75 12.24 -10.69
N PRO A 122 6.58 13.26 -11.00
CA PRO A 122 7.91 13.36 -10.42
C PRO A 122 7.91 13.51 -8.89
N GLY A 123 6.92 14.20 -8.30
CA GLY A 123 6.78 14.34 -6.85
C GLY A 123 6.29 13.06 -6.19
N ILE A 124 5.36 12.36 -6.84
CA ILE A 124 4.86 11.06 -6.38
C ILE A 124 5.99 10.03 -6.35
N LEU A 125 6.85 9.99 -7.38
CA LEU A 125 7.99 9.08 -7.46
C LEU A 125 9.17 9.49 -6.54
N GLN A 126 9.17 10.72 -6.00
CA GLN A 126 10.08 11.10 -4.91
C GLN A 126 9.55 10.61 -3.56
N ALA A 127 8.23 10.60 -3.37
CA ALA A 127 7.61 10.15 -2.12
C ALA A 127 7.55 8.62 -2.02
N PHE A 128 7.22 7.92 -3.11
CA PHE A 128 7.06 6.47 -3.13
C PHE A 128 8.18 5.79 -3.92
N PRO A 129 8.78 4.71 -3.41
CA PRO A 129 9.55 3.80 -4.25
C PRO A 129 8.64 3.28 -5.38
N GLY A 130 9.12 3.36 -6.63
CA GLY A 130 8.31 3.02 -7.77
C GLY A 130 8.88 3.50 -9.09
N ARG A 131 8.08 3.38 -10.15
CA ARG A 131 8.38 3.89 -11.49
C ARG A 131 7.10 4.21 -12.23
N SER A 132 7.16 5.18 -13.13
CA SER A 132 6.13 5.36 -14.16
C SER A 132 6.41 4.43 -15.34
N SER A 133 5.35 3.99 -16.02
CA SER A 133 5.51 3.37 -17.33
C SER A 133 5.60 4.45 -18.41
N PRO A 134 6.27 4.17 -19.55
CA PRO A 134 6.15 5.02 -20.74
C PRO A 134 4.69 5.18 -21.16
N ALA A 135 4.36 6.32 -21.78
CA ALA A 135 3.04 6.53 -22.37
C ALA A 135 2.70 5.40 -23.37
N GLY A 136 1.48 4.85 -23.28
CA GLY A 136 1.00 3.77 -24.15
C GLY A 136 1.30 2.33 -23.69
N ALA A 137 1.95 2.12 -22.54
CA ALA A 137 2.16 0.75 -22.00
C ALA A 137 0.89 0.16 -21.36
N ALA A 138 0.13 0.98 -20.62
CA ALA A 138 -1.17 0.68 -20.04
C ALA A 138 -1.86 2.01 -19.69
N GLY A 139 -3.07 2.24 -20.22
CA GLY A 139 -3.75 3.53 -20.14
C GLY A 139 -3.00 4.67 -20.82
N ASP A 140 -3.39 5.91 -20.50
CA ASP A 140 -2.65 7.11 -20.93
C ASP A 140 -1.33 7.25 -20.18
N PHE A 141 -1.33 6.90 -18.89
CA PHE A 141 -0.14 6.73 -18.07
C PHE A 141 -0.39 5.75 -16.92
N SER A 142 0.68 5.19 -16.37
CA SER A 142 0.59 4.31 -15.20
C SER A 142 1.76 4.48 -14.25
N LEU A 143 1.51 4.16 -12.98
CA LEU A 143 2.46 4.23 -11.88
C LEU A 143 2.52 2.88 -11.17
N LEU A 144 3.70 2.26 -11.17
CA LEU A 144 4.02 1.15 -10.28
C LEU A 144 4.59 1.71 -8.98
N LEU A 145 3.86 1.55 -7.88
CA LEU A 145 4.22 2.08 -6.56
C LEU A 145 4.33 0.97 -5.53
N TYR A 146 5.25 1.16 -4.58
CA TYR A 146 5.43 0.28 -3.43
C TYR A 146 5.05 1.02 -2.13
N PRO A 147 3.75 1.10 -1.78
CA PRO A 147 3.32 1.69 -0.52
C PRO A 147 3.78 0.88 0.70
N LEU A 148 4.06 -0.41 0.52
CA LEU A 148 4.82 -1.23 1.46
C LEU A 148 5.90 -1.98 0.67
N PRO A 149 7.04 -2.35 1.28
CA PRO A 149 8.19 -2.84 0.51
C PRO A 149 7.90 -4.05 -0.38
N LYS A 150 6.97 -4.94 0.01
CA LYS A 150 6.57 -6.13 -0.77
C LYS A 150 5.14 -6.08 -1.32
N ILE A 151 4.46 -4.93 -1.26
CA ILE A 151 3.16 -4.73 -1.90
C ILE A 151 3.35 -3.80 -3.08
N ALA A 152 3.27 -4.34 -4.30
CA ALA A 152 3.34 -3.54 -5.52
C ALA A 152 1.93 -3.26 -6.04
N LEU A 153 1.62 -1.98 -6.23
CA LEU A 153 0.38 -1.51 -6.83
C LEU A 153 0.68 -0.88 -8.19
N LEU A 154 0.01 -1.35 -9.23
CA LEU A 154 0.00 -0.72 -10.55
C LEU A 154 -1.28 0.09 -10.69
N PHE A 155 -1.14 1.42 -10.60
CA PHE A 155 -2.21 2.35 -10.94
C PHE A 155 -2.18 2.65 -12.44
N ILE A 156 -3.29 2.46 -13.12
CA ILE A 156 -3.47 2.79 -14.53
C ILE A 156 -4.49 3.92 -14.62
N PHE A 157 -4.16 4.97 -15.36
CA PHE A 157 -4.99 6.16 -15.48
C PHE A 157 -5.35 6.43 -16.93
N TYR A 158 -6.59 6.85 -17.13
CA TYR A 158 -7.12 7.34 -18.40
C TYR A 158 -7.56 8.78 -18.22
N LEU A 159 -7.10 9.65 -19.12
CA LEU A 159 -7.48 11.04 -19.20
C LEU A 159 -8.92 11.16 -19.71
N PRO A 160 -9.65 12.22 -19.33
CA PRO A 160 -10.94 12.48 -19.94
C PRO A 160 -10.73 12.89 -21.40
N ASP A 161 -11.63 12.45 -22.27
CA ASP A 161 -11.76 12.92 -23.65
C ASP A 161 -13.20 13.38 -23.93
N GLU A 162 -13.55 13.58 -25.21
CA GLU A 162 -14.88 14.06 -25.60
C GLU A 162 -16.01 13.08 -25.27
N ASP A 163 -15.71 11.78 -25.19
CA ASP A 163 -16.69 10.69 -25.08
C ASP A 163 -16.65 9.99 -23.71
N PHE A 164 -15.51 10.03 -23.02
CA PHE A 164 -15.26 9.26 -21.80
C PHE A 164 -14.71 10.13 -20.66
N PRO A 165 -15.26 9.99 -19.43
CA PRO A 165 -14.67 10.62 -18.27
C PRO A 165 -13.33 9.97 -17.91
N ALA A 166 -12.52 10.71 -17.14
CA ALA A 166 -11.29 10.16 -16.58
C ALA A 166 -11.57 8.89 -15.76
N SER A 167 -10.62 7.97 -15.73
CA SER A 167 -10.71 6.77 -14.90
C SER A 167 -9.37 6.37 -14.30
N ALA A 168 -9.45 5.60 -13.21
CA ALA A 168 -8.31 5.04 -12.52
C ALA A 168 -8.60 3.57 -12.20
N THR A 169 -7.59 2.72 -12.36
CA THR A 169 -7.65 1.29 -12.01
C THR A 169 -6.44 0.94 -11.15
N CYS A 170 -6.65 0.15 -10.11
CA CYS A 170 -5.59 -0.32 -9.23
C CYS A 170 -5.44 -1.84 -9.33
N LEU A 171 -4.25 -2.29 -9.74
CA LEU A 171 -3.88 -3.70 -9.83
C LEU A 171 -2.79 -4.05 -8.82
N PHE A 172 -2.74 -5.30 -8.42
CA PHE A 172 -1.78 -5.83 -7.46
C PHE A 172 -0.80 -6.79 -8.13
N SER A 173 0.43 -6.89 -7.60
CA SER A 173 1.36 -7.95 -7.99
C SER A 173 0.74 -9.35 -7.84
N ALA A 174 1.09 -10.27 -8.72
CA ALA A 174 0.53 -11.63 -8.82
C ALA A 174 0.45 -12.40 -7.49
N ASN A 175 1.44 -12.20 -6.61
CA ASN A 175 1.54 -12.85 -5.30
C ASN A 175 1.30 -11.91 -4.10
N ALA A 176 0.53 -10.81 -4.26
CA ALA A 176 0.28 -9.87 -3.17
C ALA A 176 -0.30 -10.51 -1.89
N LEU A 177 -1.14 -11.55 -2.05
CA LEU A 177 -1.68 -12.34 -0.92
C LEU A 177 -0.63 -13.12 -0.12
N SER A 178 0.59 -13.27 -0.64
CA SER A 178 1.70 -13.83 0.13
C SER A 178 2.24 -12.87 1.20
N PHE A 179 1.89 -11.59 1.13
CA PHE A 179 2.45 -10.57 2.02
C PHE A 179 1.41 -9.85 2.89
N MET A 180 0.13 -9.94 2.49
CA MET A 180 -0.97 -9.26 3.17
C MET A 180 -2.27 -10.03 2.91
N PRO A 181 -3.14 -10.23 3.93
CA PRO A 181 -4.48 -10.75 3.72
C PRO A 181 -5.34 -9.80 2.86
N LEU A 182 -6.45 -10.32 2.36
CA LEU A 182 -7.28 -9.64 1.35
C LEU A 182 -7.84 -8.29 1.81
N ASP A 183 -8.32 -8.22 3.06
CA ASP A 183 -8.79 -6.99 3.70
C ASP A 183 -7.65 -5.95 3.81
N GLY A 184 -6.48 -6.39 4.26
CA GLY A 184 -5.28 -5.55 4.30
C GLY A 184 -4.85 -5.03 2.92
N LEU A 185 -5.02 -5.82 1.84
CA LEU A 185 -4.74 -5.36 0.48
C LEU A 185 -5.69 -4.24 0.05
N ALA A 186 -6.97 -4.33 0.39
CA ALA A 186 -7.94 -3.26 0.12
C ALA A 186 -7.55 -1.97 0.86
N ASP A 187 -7.19 -2.08 2.14
CA ASP A 187 -6.76 -0.95 2.95
C ASP A 187 -5.46 -0.32 2.41
N VAL A 188 -4.48 -1.12 1.99
CA VAL A 188 -3.25 -0.60 1.38
C VAL A 188 -3.57 0.22 0.13
N ALA A 189 -4.44 -0.26 -0.75
CA ALA A 189 -4.82 0.47 -1.95
C ALA A 189 -5.57 1.78 -1.62
N GLU A 190 -6.52 1.74 -0.69
CA GLU A 190 -7.25 2.93 -0.22
C GLU A 190 -6.31 3.99 0.38
N TYR A 191 -5.42 3.61 1.28
CA TYR A 191 -4.51 4.56 1.93
C TYR A 191 -3.41 5.05 0.99
N THR A 192 -3.03 4.25 -0.01
CA THR A 192 -2.17 4.73 -1.09
C THR A 192 -2.89 5.76 -1.94
N ALA A 193 -4.16 5.52 -2.30
CA ALA A 193 -4.96 6.48 -3.05
C ALA A 193 -5.12 7.81 -2.28
N LYS A 194 -5.42 7.74 -0.98
CA LYS A 194 -5.46 8.93 -0.09
C LYS A 194 -4.14 9.69 -0.06
N ALA A 195 -3.01 8.98 0.01
CA ALA A 195 -1.69 9.60 -0.01
C ALA A 195 -1.38 10.27 -1.35
N LEU A 196 -1.73 9.64 -2.48
CA LEU A 196 -1.61 10.25 -3.80
C LEU A 196 -2.42 11.54 -3.91
N ILE A 197 -3.66 11.54 -3.41
CA ILE A 197 -4.50 12.73 -3.36
C ILE A 197 -3.84 13.83 -2.53
N GLY A 198 -3.29 13.49 -1.35
CA GLY A 198 -2.60 14.44 -0.49
C GLY A 198 -1.33 15.04 -1.08
N LEU A 199 -0.67 14.35 -2.04
CA LEU A 199 0.53 14.86 -2.73
C LEU A 199 0.22 15.81 -3.89
N VAL A 200 -1.03 15.87 -4.35
CA VAL A 200 -1.46 16.68 -5.50
C VAL A 200 -2.45 17.78 -5.12
N HIS A 201 -2.58 18.04 -3.82
CA HIS A 201 -3.38 19.12 -3.24
C HIS A 201 -2.51 20.30 -2.86
#